data_AF-A0A6S6LXF5-F1
#
_entry.id   AF-A0A6S6LXF5-F1
#
_cell.length_a   1.000
_cell.length_b   1.000
_cell.length_c   1.000
_cell.angle_alpha   90.00
_cell.angle_beta   90.00
_cell.angle_gamma   90.00
#
_symmetry.space_group_name_H-M   'P 1'
#
loop_
_entity.id
_entity.type
_entity.pdbx_description
1 polymer ?
#
loop_
_entity_poly.entity_id
_entity_poly.type
_entity_poly.pdbx_seq_one_letter_code
_entity_poly.pdbx_strand_id
1 'polypeptide(L)'
;MQSRISWLKMASLTVAAAALAACSGANDSAPMVDSNGKHPANWVKAHGAIANASPAQCTQCHGEDLTGGITRVGCFSTPQTAQFGFVCHATNPVAAAGCDSCHSTPPAGAAAPNRSGLHTLHLQLLGTNCASCHTGAGFGTDNHAKATATGGIAGATVNFPASLKAKTAPSFGYDAANGTCSGVICHGGKNTPKWYGGSIDLATDCVSCHDQGTAAQTPQYNSYFSGTYNGANLHEIHLHLLVPNTSTPIVCTDCHNTASLASHFTSLATPAFGAEPSTTIGGGSTKITSYTAYTAVVPSGSCTSTCHAANGNNPRNWINN
;
A
#
# COMPACT_ATOMS: atom_id res chain seq x y z
N MET A 1 50.59 61.20 -37.52
CA MET A 1 49.80 60.65 -36.39
C MET A 1 48.38 60.36 -36.85
N GLN A 2 48.10 59.23 -37.52
CA GLN A 2 46.72 58.96 -37.99
C GLN A 2 46.39 57.48 -38.25
N SER A 3 47.18 56.53 -37.71
CA SER A 3 46.98 55.09 -37.99
C SER A 3 46.77 54.23 -36.72
N ARG A 4 46.97 54.77 -35.52
CA ARG A 4 46.85 53.98 -34.27
C ARG A 4 45.47 54.00 -33.61
N ILE A 5 44.54 54.82 -34.10
CA ILE A 5 43.19 54.99 -33.51
C ILE A 5 42.19 53.94 -34.03
N SER A 6 42.43 53.30 -35.19
CA SER A 6 41.46 52.32 -35.74
C SER A 6 41.58 50.92 -35.12
N TRP A 7 42.78 50.53 -34.66
CA TRP A 7 43.03 49.21 -34.07
C TRP A 7 42.40 49.05 -32.68
N LEU A 8 42.43 50.09 -31.84
CA LEU A 8 41.80 50.06 -30.52
C LEU A 8 40.27 49.98 -30.60
N LYS A 9 39.64 50.64 -31.58
CA LYS A 9 38.17 50.56 -31.78
C LYS A 9 37.73 49.20 -32.31
N MET A 10 38.52 48.56 -33.19
CA MET A 10 38.22 47.20 -33.68
C MET A 10 38.46 46.13 -32.60
N ALA A 11 39.50 46.28 -31.76
CA ALA A 11 39.77 45.36 -30.65
C ALA A 11 38.69 45.45 -29.55
N SER A 12 38.20 46.65 -29.24
CA SER A 12 37.11 46.82 -28.26
C SER A 12 35.75 46.32 -28.76
N LEU A 13 35.45 46.45 -30.07
CA LEU A 13 34.22 45.88 -30.64
C LEU A 13 34.26 44.34 -30.71
N THR A 14 35.42 43.75 -30.98
CA THR A 14 35.56 42.28 -31.04
C THR A 14 35.53 41.64 -29.65
N VAL A 15 36.09 42.28 -28.63
CA VAL A 15 35.98 41.81 -27.24
C VAL A 15 34.54 41.96 -26.70
N ALA A 16 33.84 43.04 -27.04
CA ALA A 16 32.43 43.21 -26.66
C ALA A 16 31.50 42.21 -27.38
N ALA A 17 31.72 41.96 -28.68
CA ALA A 17 30.95 40.97 -29.43
C ALA A 17 31.24 39.53 -28.97
N ALA A 18 32.48 39.21 -28.58
CA ALA A 18 32.84 37.91 -28.00
C ALA A 18 32.25 37.71 -26.60
N ALA A 19 32.18 38.76 -25.77
CA ALA A 19 31.52 38.72 -24.46
C ALA A 19 29.99 38.58 -24.56
N LEU A 20 29.38 39.10 -25.63
CA LEU A 20 27.95 38.93 -25.92
C LEU A 20 27.62 37.54 -26.51
N ALA A 21 28.52 36.98 -27.34
CA ALA A 21 28.36 35.63 -27.89
C ALA A 21 28.60 34.51 -26.84
N ALA A 22 29.40 34.79 -25.80
CA ALA A 22 29.64 33.86 -24.71
C ALA A 22 28.45 33.72 -23.73
N CYS A 23 27.43 34.59 -23.83
CA CYS A 23 26.28 34.59 -22.92
C CYS A 23 24.98 34.01 -23.52
N SER A 24 24.98 33.46 -24.74
CA SER A 24 23.75 32.92 -25.34
C SER A 24 23.94 31.68 -26.22
N GLY A 25 24.93 30.85 -25.93
CA GLY A 25 24.95 29.49 -26.49
C GLY A 25 23.89 28.66 -25.78
N ALA A 26 22.80 28.31 -26.45
CA ALA A 26 21.92 27.26 -25.96
C ALA A 26 22.79 26.01 -25.70
N ASN A 27 22.65 25.44 -24.51
CA ASN A 27 23.25 24.15 -24.20
C ASN A 27 22.46 23.08 -24.96
N ASP A 28 22.75 22.89 -26.25
CA ASP A 28 22.17 21.81 -27.08
C ASP A 28 22.63 20.41 -26.61
N SER A 29 23.48 20.36 -25.57
CA SER A 29 23.91 19.15 -24.86
C SER A 29 23.21 18.98 -23.50
N ALA A 30 22.18 19.77 -23.19
CA ALA A 30 21.40 19.61 -21.96
C ALA A 30 20.72 18.23 -22.03
N PRO A 31 21.06 17.27 -21.16
CA PRO A 31 20.78 15.84 -21.36
C PRO A 31 19.30 15.44 -21.25
N MET A 32 18.38 16.41 -21.18
CA MET A 32 16.97 16.18 -20.82
C MET A 32 15.97 16.93 -21.68
N VAL A 33 16.39 17.41 -22.85
CA VAL A 33 15.49 18.00 -23.86
C VAL A 33 15.68 17.29 -25.20
N ASP A 34 14.61 17.19 -25.98
CA ASP A 34 14.62 16.66 -27.33
C ASP A 34 15.20 17.69 -28.33
N SER A 35 15.28 17.31 -29.60
CA SER A 35 15.78 18.18 -30.67
C SER A 35 14.95 19.46 -30.89
N ASN A 36 13.79 19.59 -30.25
CA ASN A 36 12.93 20.77 -30.30
C ASN A 36 13.03 21.61 -29.01
N GLY A 37 13.97 21.30 -28.11
CA GLY A 37 14.14 21.99 -26.84
C GLY A 37 13.02 21.71 -25.83
N LYS A 38 12.26 20.61 -26.02
CA LYS A 38 11.20 20.19 -25.10
C LYS A 38 11.65 19.00 -24.28
N HIS A 39 11.19 18.91 -23.04
CA HIS A 39 11.40 17.68 -22.29
C HIS A 39 10.71 16.48 -22.97
N PRO A 40 11.29 15.27 -22.86
CA PRO A 40 10.76 14.08 -23.51
C PRO A 40 9.35 13.72 -23.02
N ALA A 41 8.66 12.85 -23.78
CA ALA A 41 7.33 12.36 -23.40
C ALA A 41 7.32 11.79 -21.98
N ASN A 42 6.21 12.00 -21.25
CA ASN A 42 6.05 11.64 -19.83
C ASN A 42 6.98 12.40 -18.86
N TRP A 43 7.55 13.55 -19.25
CA TRP A 43 8.36 14.41 -18.37
C TRP A 43 7.71 14.68 -17.01
N VAL A 44 6.40 14.94 -16.99
CA VAL A 44 5.61 15.18 -15.78
C VAL A 44 5.74 14.03 -14.76
N LYS A 45 5.97 12.79 -15.21
CA LYS A 45 6.22 11.61 -14.35
C LYS A 45 7.67 11.48 -13.90
N ALA A 46 8.64 11.89 -14.72
CA ALA A 46 10.07 11.64 -14.49
C ALA A 46 10.81 12.80 -13.79
N HIS A 47 10.33 14.03 -13.97
CA HIS A 47 11.08 15.24 -13.59
C HIS A 47 11.36 15.35 -12.10
N GLY A 48 10.50 14.81 -11.22
CA GLY A 48 10.72 14.87 -9.77
C GLY A 48 11.98 14.12 -9.30
N ALA A 49 12.16 12.87 -9.76
CA ALA A 49 13.34 12.07 -9.41
C ALA A 49 14.63 12.67 -9.98
N ILE A 50 14.53 13.22 -11.19
CA ILE A 50 15.61 13.90 -11.90
C ILE A 50 16.02 15.20 -11.19
N ALA A 51 15.05 16.04 -10.83
CA ALA A 51 15.29 17.29 -10.12
C ALA A 51 15.90 17.03 -8.74
N ASN A 52 15.50 15.95 -8.06
CA ASN A 52 16.12 15.54 -6.80
C ASN A 52 17.58 15.08 -6.96
N ALA A 53 17.89 14.37 -8.06
CA ALA A 53 19.24 13.89 -8.32
C ALA A 53 20.21 14.99 -8.75
N SER A 54 19.73 16.01 -9.48
CA SER A 54 20.59 17.05 -10.06
C SER A 54 19.85 18.38 -10.26
N PRO A 55 19.44 19.07 -9.17
CA PRO A 55 18.63 20.29 -9.25
C PRO A 55 19.33 21.45 -9.97
N ALA A 56 20.66 21.51 -9.90
CA ALA A 56 21.47 22.53 -10.56
C ALA A 56 21.45 22.44 -12.10
N GLN A 57 21.00 21.32 -12.68
CA GLN A 57 20.84 21.23 -14.14
C GLN A 57 19.63 22.04 -14.62
N CYS A 58 18.61 22.19 -13.78
CA CYS A 58 17.38 22.90 -14.11
C CYS A 58 17.60 24.41 -14.18
N THR A 59 18.44 24.96 -13.30
CA THR A 59 18.67 26.41 -13.18
C THR A 59 19.33 27.02 -14.42
N GLN A 60 20.03 26.21 -15.21
CA GLN A 60 20.66 26.64 -16.47
C GLN A 60 19.65 27.23 -17.47
N CYS A 61 18.44 26.68 -17.50
CA CYS A 61 17.39 27.09 -18.43
C CYS A 61 16.21 27.78 -17.72
N HIS A 62 15.89 27.35 -16.51
CA HIS A 62 14.71 27.79 -15.76
C HIS A 62 15.00 28.93 -14.76
N GLY A 63 16.25 29.41 -14.71
CA GLY A 63 16.69 30.48 -13.81
C GLY A 63 17.18 29.94 -12.47
N GLU A 64 18.04 30.69 -11.78
CA GLU A 64 18.57 30.29 -10.46
C GLU A 64 17.47 30.12 -9.41
N ASP A 65 16.39 30.88 -9.54
CA ASP A 65 15.21 30.84 -8.69
C ASP A 65 14.12 29.89 -9.20
N LEU A 66 14.33 29.24 -10.35
CA LEU A 66 13.39 28.35 -11.02
C LEU A 66 12.02 29.00 -11.34
N THR A 67 11.96 30.32 -11.49
CA THR A 67 10.72 31.04 -11.80
C THR A 67 10.46 31.18 -13.30
N GLY A 68 11.40 30.76 -14.15
CA GLY A 68 11.19 30.67 -15.59
C GLY A 68 12.42 30.90 -16.43
N GLY A 69 13.42 31.65 -15.95
CA GLY A 69 14.67 31.88 -16.67
C GLY A 69 14.48 32.22 -18.15
N ILE A 70 15.30 31.63 -19.01
CA ILE A 70 15.22 31.83 -20.47
C ILE A 70 14.03 31.11 -21.11
N THR A 71 13.53 30.04 -20.50
CA THR A 71 12.41 29.24 -21.04
C THR A 71 11.05 29.87 -20.78
N ARG A 72 10.97 30.79 -19.81
CA ARG A 72 9.73 31.35 -19.24
C ARG A 72 8.80 30.30 -18.63
N VAL A 73 9.32 29.10 -18.37
CA VAL A 73 8.59 28.00 -17.72
C VAL A 73 9.14 27.85 -16.31
N GLY A 74 8.42 28.33 -15.31
CA GLY A 74 8.82 28.17 -13.92
C GLY A 74 8.46 26.80 -13.36
N CYS A 75 9.17 26.35 -12.32
CA CYS A 75 8.68 25.28 -11.46
C CYS A 75 7.33 25.68 -10.83
N PHE A 76 7.14 26.97 -10.56
CA PHE A 76 5.95 27.49 -9.92
C PHE A 76 4.87 27.86 -10.91
N SER A 77 3.64 27.40 -10.68
CA SER A 77 2.48 27.83 -11.44
C SER A 77 1.32 28.24 -10.55
N THR A 78 0.52 29.16 -11.08
CA THR A 78 -0.77 29.62 -10.55
C THR A 78 -1.87 29.11 -11.47
N PRO A 79 -3.16 29.17 -11.09
CA PRO A 79 -4.24 28.86 -12.03
C PRO A 79 -4.16 29.67 -13.34
N GLN A 80 -3.61 30.89 -13.30
CA GLN A 80 -3.41 31.77 -14.45
C GLN A 80 -2.19 31.39 -15.30
N THR A 81 -1.22 30.68 -14.73
CA THR A 81 0.01 30.22 -15.40
C THR A 81 0.10 28.69 -15.48
N ALA A 82 -1.05 28.01 -15.38
CA ALA A 82 -1.17 26.57 -15.39
C ALA A 82 -0.57 26.01 -16.69
N GLN A 83 0.37 25.09 -16.55
CA GLN A 83 0.98 24.41 -17.68
C GLN A 83 0.15 23.16 -17.97
N PHE A 84 -0.29 23.00 -19.22
CA PHE A 84 -1.14 21.89 -19.65
C PHE A 84 -2.49 21.79 -18.90
N GLY A 85 -2.99 22.91 -18.35
CA GLY A 85 -4.22 22.92 -17.55
C GLY A 85 -4.04 22.50 -16.09
N PHE A 86 -2.79 22.32 -15.63
CA PHE A 86 -2.48 21.92 -14.25
C PHE A 86 -1.55 22.94 -13.56
N VAL A 87 -1.78 23.12 -12.25
CA VAL A 87 -0.84 23.79 -11.36
C VAL A 87 0.13 22.74 -10.81
N CYS A 88 1.43 22.86 -11.10
CA CYS A 88 2.44 21.84 -10.81
C CYS A 88 3.08 22.07 -9.43
N HIS A 89 3.59 23.27 -9.16
CA HIS A 89 4.07 23.65 -7.82
C HIS A 89 3.52 25.03 -7.44
N ALA A 90 2.78 25.11 -6.34
CA ALA A 90 2.31 26.38 -5.79
C ALA A 90 3.40 27.11 -4.96
N THR A 91 4.41 26.36 -4.47
CA THR A 91 5.53 26.83 -3.64
C THR A 91 6.79 25.98 -3.92
N ASN A 92 7.93 26.31 -3.30
CA ASN A 92 9.21 25.58 -3.47
C ASN A 92 9.08 24.09 -3.09
N PRO A 93 9.28 23.14 -4.01
CA PRO A 93 9.18 21.69 -3.71
C PRO A 93 10.26 21.19 -2.73
N VAL A 94 11.36 21.94 -2.53
CA VAL A 94 12.42 21.63 -1.57
C VAL A 94 12.02 21.99 -0.13
N ALA A 95 10.96 22.79 0.05
CA ALA A 95 10.49 23.30 1.35
C ALA A 95 9.00 23.01 1.62
N ALA A 96 8.45 21.94 1.04
CA ALA A 96 7.01 21.76 0.81
C ALA A 96 6.08 22.12 2.00
N ALA A 97 5.14 23.03 1.74
CA ALA A 97 3.90 23.20 2.50
C ALA A 97 2.74 23.61 1.55
N GLY A 98 1.63 22.87 1.62
CA GLY A 98 0.54 22.76 0.64
C GLY A 98 -0.05 21.32 0.64
N CYS A 99 -0.78 20.84 -0.38
CA CYS A 99 -1.15 19.40 -0.44
C CYS A 99 0.02 18.57 -1.03
N ASP A 100 1.12 18.64 -0.30
CA ASP A 100 2.55 18.57 -0.65
C ASP A 100 3.01 17.51 -1.64
N SER A 101 3.77 17.88 -2.69
CA SER A 101 3.26 18.66 -3.82
C SER A 101 2.69 17.65 -4.82
N CYS A 102 1.37 17.43 -4.72
CA CYS A 102 0.53 16.43 -5.41
C CYS A 102 0.19 15.14 -4.60
N HIS A 103 0.14 15.25 -3.27
CA HIS A 103 -0.26 14.21 -2.30
C HIS A 103 0.77 13.11 -2.13
N SER A 104 1.74 13.33 -1.24
CA SER A 104 2.67 12.35 -0.63
C SER A 104 2.33 10.91 -1.06
N THR A 105 3.18 10.18 -1.77
CA THR A 105 2.87 8.82 -2.26
C THR A 105 3.63 7.80 -1.41
N PRO A 106 3.02 7.20 -0.36
CA PRO A 106 1.61 7.20 0.02
C PRO A 106 1.15 8.43 0.84
N PRO A 107 -0.16 8.78 0.82
CA PRO A 107 -0.66 9.97 1.51
C PRO A 107 -0.32 9.95 3.00
N ALA A 108 -0.02 11.12 3.56
CA ALA A 108 0.52 11.24 4.92
C ALA A 108 -0.21 12.27 5.80
N GLY A 109 -1.02 13.15 5.22
CA GLY A 109 -1.74 14.19 5.98
C GLY A 109 -3.04 13.71 6.63
N ALA A 110 -3.75 14.63 7.29
CA ALA A 110 -4.99 14.35 8.02
C ALA A 110 -6.28 14.61 7.20
N ALA A 111 -6.20 15.43 6.15
CA ALA A 111 -7.37 15.92 5.40
C ALA A 111 -7.21 15.70 3.90
N ALA A 112 -8.33 15.49 3.21
CA ALA A 112 -8.31 15.37 1.77
C ALA A 112 -7.75 16.67 1.14
N PRO A 113 -6.95 16.56 0.06
CA PRO A 113 -6.68 15.33 -0.69
C PRO A 113 -5.38 14.61 -0.26
N ASN A 114 -4.63 15.12 0.73
CA ASN A 114 -3.49 14.42 1.37
C ASN A 114 -3.92 13.75 2.68
N ARG A 115 -4.62 12.60 2.61
CA ARG A 115 -5.11 11.88 3.80
C ARG A 115 -4.51 10.49 3.93
N SER A 116 -3.81 10.22 5.04
CA SER A 116 -3.08 8.96 5.24
C SER A 116 -3.97 7.73 5.41
N GLY A 117 -5.06 7.82 6.16
CA GLY A 117 -5.86 6.63 6.47
C GLY A 117 -4.99 5.51 7.08
N LEU A 118 -5.09 4.29 6.55
CA LEU A 118 -4.34 3.12 7.01
C LEU A 118 -3.18 2.70 6.09
N HIS A 119 -2.67 3.59 5.22
CA HIS A 119 -1.58 3.25 4.29
C HIS A 119 -0.35 2.68 4.98
N THR A 120 0.13 3.30 6.06
CA THR A 120 1.33 2.85 6.79
C THR A 120 1.23 1.40 7.23
N LEU A 121 0.09 1.00 7.79
CA LEU A 121 -0.12 -0.37 8.28
C LEU A 121 -0.09 -1.38 7.12
N HIS A 122 -0.77 -1.08 6.01
CA HIS A 122 -0.87 -1.99 4.88
C HIS A 122 0.47 -2.17 4.14
N LEU A 123 1.24 -1.10 4.00
CA LEU A 123 2.56 -1.14 3.38
C LEU A 123 3.57 -1.92 4.24
N GLN A 124 3.46 -1.84 5.57
CA GLN A 124 4.30 -2.60 6.50
C GLN A 124 3.95 -4.09 6.54
N LEU A 125 2.67 -4.44 6.62
CA LEU A 125 2.25 -5.83 6.82
C LEU A 125 2.43 -6.72 5.60
N LEU A 126 2.26 -6.17 4.40
CA LEU A 126 2.11 -6.99 3.20
C LEU A 126 3.31 -6.93 2.25
N GLY A 127 4.25 -6.01 2.46
CA GLY A 127 5.16 -5.59 1.40
C GLY A 127 4.40 -5.15 0.14
N THR A 128 3.14 -4.72 0.31
CA THR A 128 2.30 -4.29 -0.82
C THR A 128 2.80 -2.99 -1.37
N ASN A 129 2.48 -2.76 -2.64
CA ASN A 129 2.76 -1.50 -3.30
C ASN A 129 1.45 -0.82 -3.69
N CYS A 130 1.54 0.41 -4.20
CA CYS A 130 0.37 1.19 -4.57
C CYS A 130 -0.55 0.44 -5.55
N ALA A 131 0.00 -0.35 -6.47
CA ALA A 131 -0.78 -1.09 -7.46
C ALA A 131 -1.61 -2.23 -6.86
N SER A 132 -1.29 -2.69 -5.64
CA SER A 132 -2.10 -3.69 -4.94
C SER A 132 -3.52 -3.19 -4.67
N CYS A 133 -3.72 -1.88 -4.45
CA CYS A 133 -5.03 -1.29 -4.18
C CYS A 133 -5.47 -0.25 -5.22
N HIS A 134 -4.53 0.29 -6.00
CA HIS A 134 -4.73 1.38 -6.96
C HIS A 134 -4.28 0.97 -8.37
N THR A 135 -4.72 -0.20 -8.83
CA THR A 135 -4.36 -0.74 -10.15
C THR A 135 -4.74 0.25 -11.26
N GLY A 136 -3.73 0.76 -11.98
CA GLY A 136 -3.93 1.72 -13.08
C GLY A 136 -4.21 3.17 -12.63
N ALA A 137 -4.10 3.48 -11.34
CA ALA A 137 -4.33 4.82 -10.77
C ALA A 137 -3.03 5.53 -10.34
N GLY A 138 -1.92 5.20 -11.00
CA GLY A 138 -0.66 5.91 -10.82
C GLY A 138 -0.74 7.36 -11.28
N PHE A 139 0.18 8.20 -10.78
CA PHE A 139 0.22 9.62 -11.15
C PHE A 139 0.21 9.83 -12.67
N GLY A 140 -0.61 10.79 -13.12
CA GLY A 140 -0.77 11.13 -14.54
C GLY A 140 -1.78 10.27 -15.31
N THR A 141 -2.52 9.36 -14.65
CA THR A 141 -3.66 8.67 -15.28
C THR A 141 -4.99 9.30 -14.89
N ASP A 142 -6.03 9.12 -15.72
CA ASP A 142 -7.39 9.56 -15.42
C ASP A 142 -7.93 8.98 -14.10
N ASN A 143 -7.41 7.81 -13.71
CA ASN A 143 -7.77 7.15 -12.47
C ASN A 143 -7.09 7.76 -11.24
N HIS A 144 -6.09 8.62 -11.38
CA HIS A 144 -5.41 9.25 -10.26
C HIS A 144 -6.20 10.45 -9.70
N ALA A 145 -6.94 11.15 -10.57
CA ALA A 145 -7.70 12.36 -10.23
C ALA A 145 -8.90 12.52 -11.18
N LYS A 146 -9.94 11.69 -11.01
CA LYS A 146 -11.11 11.71 -11.88
C LYS A 146 -12.10 12.81 -11.45
N ALA A 147 -12.59 13.61 -12.39
CA ALA A 147 -13.67 14.56 -12.10
C ALA A 147 -14.94 13.83 -11.63
N THR A 148 -15.59 14.36 -10.59
CA THR A 148 -16.88 13.85 -10.10
C THR A 148 -18.03 14.48 -10.88
N ALA A 149 -19.17 13.79 -10.95
CA ALA A 149 -20.38 14.32 -11.58
C ALA A 149 -20.91 15.62 -10.92
N THR A 150 -20.46 15.91 -9.69
CA THR A 150 -20.79 17.11 -8.92
C THR A 150 -19.77 18.24 -9.04
N GLY A 151 -18.80 18.13 -9.96
CA GLY A 151 -17.81 19.19 -10.22
C GLY A 151 -16.60 19.21 -9.27
N GLY A 152 -16.36 18.14 -8.52
CA GLY A 152 -15.16 17.94 -7.69
C GLY A 152 -14.14 17.00 -8.34
N ILE A 153 -13.09 16.65 -7.61
CA ILE A 153 -12.07 15.66 -8.01
C ILE A 153 -12.12 14.49 -7.03
N ALA A 154 -12.28 13.27 -7.53
CA ALA A 154 -12.18 12.04 -6.74
C ALA A 154 -10.71 11.71 -6.45
N GLY A 155 -10.47 11.04 -5.32
CA GLY A 155 -9.16 10.45 -5.04
C GLY A 155 -8.81 9.34 -6.05
N ALA A 156 -7.57 8.87 -6.00
CA ALA A 156 -7.09 7.78 -6.86
C ALA A 156 -8.03 6.57 -6.76
N THR A 157 -8.47 6.06 -7.92
CA THR A 157 -9.40 4.93 -8.03
C THR A 157 -8.85 3.76 -7.25
N VAL A 158 -9.65 3.23 -6.33
CA VAL A 158 -9.37 1.98 -5.63
C VAL A 158 -9.81 0.84 -6.55
N ASN A 159 -8.86 0.05 -7.00
CA ASN A 159 -9.08 -1.13 -7.82
C ASN A 159 -7.98 -2.17 -7.54
N PHE A 160 -8.39 -3.42 -7.34
CA PHE A 160 -7.51 -4.52 -6.97
C PHE A 160 -7.23 -5.43 -8.17
N PRO A 161 -6.02 -6.01 -8.27
CA PRO A 161 -5.74 -7.03 -9.26
C PRO A 161 -6.49 -8.33 -8.92
N ALA A 162 -6.88 -9.09 -9.94
CA ALA A 162 -7.63 -10.35 -9.78
C ALA A 162 -6.93 -11.38 -8.87
N SER A 163 -5.60 -11.30 -8.73
CA SER A 163 -4.81 -12.15 -7.83
C SER A 163 -5.13 -11.95 -6.35
N LEU A 164 -5.67 -10.79 -5.96
CA LEU A 164 -6.03 -10.49 -4.57
C LEU A 164 -7.49 -10.80 -4.23
N LYS A 165 -8.20 -11.52 -5.11
CA LYS A 165 -9.62 -11.83 -4.92
C LYS A 165 -9.81 -12.92 -3.89
N ALA A 166 -10.77 -12.70 -2.98
CA ALA A 166 -11.22 -13.74 -2.07
C ALA A 166 -11.90 -14.88 -2.84
N LYS A 167 -11.79 -16.12 -2.34
CA LYS A 167 -12.32 -17.34 -3.00
C LYS A 167 -13.82 -17.27 -3.29
N THR A 168 -14.58 -16.72 -2.35
CA THR A 168 -16.04 -16.65 -2.35
C THR A 168 -16.60 -15.40 -3.04
N ALA A 169 -15.76 -14.43 -3.37
CA ALA A 169 -16.23 -13.14 -3.84
C ALA A 169 -16.42 -13.11 -5.37
N PRO A 170 -17.60 -12.70 -5.87
CA PRO A 170 -17.81 -12.55 -7.30
C PRO A 170 -16.97 -11.40 -7.88
N SER A 171 -16.78 -10.33 -7.11
CA SER A 171 -15.96 -9.17 -7.46
C SER A 171 -15.45 -8.46 -6.19
N PHE A 172 -14.50 -7.56 -6.37
CA PHE A 172 -14.04 -6.65 -5.33
C PHE A 172 -15.03 -5.51 -5.12
N GLY A 173 -15.22 -5.11 -3.86
CA GLY A 173 -16.00 -3.93 -3.52
C GLY A 173 -15.16 -2.91 -2.75
N TYR A 174 -15.29 -1.64 -3.12
CA TYR A 174 -14.88 -0.51 -2.28
C TYR A 174 -16.08 0.42 -2.10
N ASP A 175 -16.56 0.53 -0.87
CA ASP A 175 -17.58 1.49 -0.48
C ASP A 175 -16.90 2.79 -0.06
N ALA A 176 -16.93 3.78 -0.96
CA ALA A 176 -16.33 5.08 -0.71
C ALA A 176 -17.04 5.90 0.40
N ALA A 177 -18.33 5.64 0.66
CA ALA A 177 -19.08 6.35 1.69
C ALA A 177 -18.69 5.87 3.09
N ASN A 178 -18.48 4.55 3.24
CA ASN A 178 -18.07 3.96 4.51
C ASN A 178 -16.55 3.77 4.66
N GLY A 179 -15.80 3.88 3.55
CA GLY A 179 -14.37 3.63 3.50
C GLY A 179 -14.04 2.17 3.78
N THR A 180 -14.83 1.23 3.26
CA THR A 180 -14.67 -0.21 3.55
C THR A 180 -14.44 -1.01 2.27
N CYS A 181 -13.64 -2.06 2.37
CA CYS A 181 -13.37 -2.99 1.29
C CYS A 181 -14.14 -4.31 1.51
N SER A 182 -14.42 -5.03 0.43
CA SER A 182 -15.00 -6.37 0.47
C SER A 182 -14.45 -7.24 -0.66
N GLY A 183 -14.51 -8.56 -0.48
CA GLY A 183 -14.08 -9.52 -1.49
C GLY A 183 -12.56 -9.60 -1.74
N VAL A 184 -11.75 -9.13 -0.78
CA VAL A 184 -10.28 -9.20 -0.82
C VAL A 184 -9.73 -10.38 -0.02
N ILE A 185 -8.69 -11.03 -0.54
CA ILE A 185 -8.07 -12.21 0.08
C ILE A 185 -7.43 -11.89 1.43
N CYS A 186 -6.82 -10.71 1.58
CA CYS A 186 -6.10 -10.31 2.80
C CYS A 186 -7.00 -10.26 4.05
N HIS A 187 -8.31 -10.03 3.87
CA HIS A 187 -9.31 -10.02 4.93
C HIS A 187 -10.28 -11.21 4.84
N GLY A 188 -9.88 -12.30 4.17
CA GLY A 188 -10.69 -13.51 4.06
C GLY A 188 -12.03 -13.30 3.36
N GLY A 189 -12.15 -12.30 2.48
CA GLY A 189 -13.40 -11.96 1.82
C GLY A 189 -14.46 -11.33 2.72
N LYS A 190 -14.13 -11.00 3.98
CA LYS A 190 -14.98 -10.25 4.91
C LYS A 190 -15.05 -8.78 4.51
N ASN A 191 -16.06 -8.08 5.03
CA ASN A 191 -16.08 -6.62 5.02
C ASN A 191 -15.02 -6.11 5.98
N THR A 192 -14.15 -5.22 5.51
CA THR A 192 -13.07 -4.67 6.32
C THR A 192 -13.61 -3.65 7.32
N PRO A 193 -12.86 -3.36 8.40
CA PRO A 193 -13.04 -2.12 9.15
C PRO A 193 -12.91 -0.91 8.23
N LYS A 194 -13.36 0.24 8.74
CA LYS A 194 -13.22 1.51 8.04
C LYS A 194 -11.74 1.85 7.85
N TRP A 195 -11.38 2.20 6.62
CA TRP A 195 -10.08 2.72 6.23
C TRP A 195 -9.69 3.99 7.00
N TYR A 196 -10.69 4.71 7.51
CA TYR A 196 -10.50 5.85 8.39
C TYR A 196 -11.06 5.53 9.77
N GLY A 197 -10.19 5.46 10.78
CA GLY A 197 -10.57 5.29 12.18
C GLY A 197 -11.03 3.86 12.57
N GLY A 198 -11.02 2.90 11.65
CA GLY A 198 -11.24 1.49 11.98
C GLY A 198 -9.96 0.79 12.43
N SER A 199 -10.12 -0.31 13.15
CA SER A 199 -9.02 -1.14 13.66
C SER A 199 -9.42 -2.61 13.72
N ILE A 200 -8.42 -3.49 13.72
CA ILE A 200 -8.52 -4.91 14.08
C ILE A 200 -7.44 -5.15 15.13
N ASP A 201 -7.80 -5.75 16.25
CA ASP A 201 -6.83 -6.29 17.19
C ASP A 201 -6.48 -7.74 16.77
N LEU A 202 -5.28 -7.93 16.24
CA LEU A 202 -4.82 -9.22 15.74
C LEU A 202 -4.71 -10.29 16.85
N ALA A 203 -4.68 -9.89 18.12
CA ALA A 203 -4.63 -10.82 19.24
C ALA A 203 -6.01 -11.39 19.62
N THR A 204 -7.12 -10.72 19.25
CA THR A 204 -8.46 -11.10 19.70
C THR A 204 -9.49 -11.24 18.57
N ASP A 205 -9.32 -10.51 17.48
CA ASP A 205 -10.35 -10.36 16.44
C ASP A 205 -10.20 -11.40 15.32
N CYS A 206 -9.89 -12.65 15.65
CA CYS A 206 -9.56 -13.70 14.68
C CYS A 206 -10.67 -13.87 13.62
N VAL A 207 -11.94 -13.79 14.04
CA VAL A 207 -13.11 -13.96 13.17
C VAL A 207 -13.39 -12.77 12.24
N SER A 208 -12.68 -11.66 12.40
CA SER A 208 -12.71 -10.53 11.45
C SER A 208 -12.08 -10.89 10.11
N CYS A 209 -11.24 -11.93 10.07
CA CYS A 209 -10.66 -12.45 8.83
C CYS A 209 -11.07 -13.91 8.58
N HIS A 210 -11.27 -14.70 9.63
CA HIS A 210 -11.42 -16.15 9.53
C HIS A 210 -12.89 -16.58 9.64
N ASP A 211 -13.32 -17.42 8.70
CA ASP A 211 -14.64 -18.08 8.72
C ASP A 211 -14.53 -19.56 9.10
N GLN A 212 -15.51 -20.04 9.86
CA GLN A 212 -15.63 -21.48 10.14
C GLN A 212 -15.79 -22.22 8.83
N GLY A 213 -14.88 -23.16 8.56
CA GLY A 213 -14.95 -23.98 7.38
C GLY A 213 -15.69 -25.30 7.59
N THR A 214 -16.25 -25.84 6.52
CA THR A 214 -16.78 -27.21 6.45
C THR A 214 -15.72 -28.22 6.03
N ALA A 215 -14.62 -27.73 5.45
CA ALA A 215 -13.42 -28.47 5.09
C ALA A 215 -12.22 -27.49 5.09
N ALA A 216 -11.02 -28.02 4.93
CA ALA A 216 -9.83 -27.18 4.77
C ALA A 216 -10.02 -26.17 3.62
N GLN A 217 -9.72 -24.90 3.90
CA GLN A 217 -9.82 -23.79 2.94
C GLN A 217 -11.21 -23.64 2.28
N THR A 218 -12.28 -24.05 2.94
CA THR A 218 -13.65 -23.98 2.42
C THR A 218 -14.56 -23.39 3.49
N PRO A 219 -15.31 -22.31 3.22
CA PRO A 219 -15.52 -21.69 1.90
C PRO A 219 -14.38 -20.77 1.45
N GLN A 220 -13.54 -20.27 2.37
CA GLN A 220 -12.48 -19.31 2.08
C GLN A 220 -11.08 -19.93 2.22
N TYR A 221 -10.08 -19.38 1.50
CA TYR A 221 -8.68 -19.82 1.61
C TYR A 221 -8.15 -19.86 3.06
N ASN A 222 -8.59 -18.93 3.91
CA ASN A 222 -8.21 -18.86 5.31
C ASN A 222 -9.29 -19.41 6.26
N SER A 223 -10.28 -20.17 5.77
CA SER A 223 -11.27 -20.78 6.67
C SER A 223 -10.63 -21.77 7.63
N TYR A 224 -10.97 -21.65 8.91
CA TYR A 224 -10.46 -22.56 9.93
C TYR A 224 -11.25 -23.86 9.93
N PHE A 225 -10.54 -24.98 9.95
CA PHE A 225 -11.12 -26.31 9.97
C PHE A 225 -10.15 -27.26 10.67
N SER A 226 -10.67 -28.06 11.60
CA SER A 226 -9.86 -28.99 12.40
C SER A 226 -10.37 -30.43 12.32
N GLY A 227 -11.10 -30.78 11.27
CA GLY A 227 -11.71 -32.10 11.13
C GLY A 227 -13.07 -32.20 11.82
N THR A 228 -13.63 -33.41 11.78
CA THR A 228 -14.93 -33.73 12.38
C THR A 228 -14.82 -34.83 13.42
N TYR A 229 -15.67 -34.79 14.43
CA TYR A 229 -15.86 -35.88 15.38
C TYR A 229 -17.34 -36.22 15.44
N ASN A 230 -17.69 -37.48 15.14
CA ASN A 230 -19.07 -37.95 15.06
C ASN A 230 -19.96 -37.08 14.14
N GLY A 231 -19.40 -36.61 13.02
CA GLY A 231 -20.10 -35.78 12.05
C GLY A 231 -20.20 -34.28 12.39
N ALA A 232 -19.71 -33.84 13.55
CA ALA A 232 -19.68 -32.42 13.94
C ALA A 232 -18.28 -31.81 13.81
N ASN A 233 -18.20 -30.53 13.43
CA ASN A 233 -16.93 -29.84 13.33
C ASN A 233 -16.32 -29.62 14.73
N LEU A 234 -15.04 -29.94 14.90
CA LEU A 234 -14.37 -29.81 16.19
C LEU A 234 -14.30 -28.35 16.68
N HIS A 235 -14.15 -27.36 15.81
CA HIS A 235 -14.18 -25.95 16.22
C HIS A 235 -15.59 -25.50 16.65
N GLU A 236 -16.65 -25.97 15.98
CA GLU A 236 -18.04 -25.64 16.36
C GLU A 236 -18.38 -26.11 17.78
N ILE A 237 -17.84 -27.26 18.19
CA ILE A 237 -18.02 -27.80 19.55
C ILE A 237 -17.35 -26.88 20.58
N HIS A 238 -16.10 -26.45 20.34
CA HIS A 238 -15.35 -25.65 21.31
C HIS A 238 -15.79 -24.18 21.32
N LEU A 239 -16.10 -23.60 20.16
CA LEU A 239 -16.63 -22.24 20.07
C LEU A 239 -18.10 -22.14 20.50
N HIS A 240 -18.70 -23.25 20.98
CA HIS A 240 -20.07 -23.33 21.46
C HIS A 240 -21.13 -22.93 20.42
N LEU A 241 -20.85 -23.16 19.14
CA LEU A 241 -21.81 -22.88 18.05
C LEU A 241 -22.95 -23.91 17.99
N LEU A 242 -22.78 -25.08 18.63
CA LEU A 242 -23.74 -26.19 18.58
C LEU A 242 -24.37 -26.56 19.93
N VAL A 243 -23.81 -26.14 21.06
CA VAL A 243 -24.31 -26.51 22.39
C VAL A 243 -24.31 -25.30 23.33
N PRO A 244 -25.48 -24.69 23.62
CA PRO A 244 -25.58 -23.63 24.60
C PRO A 244 -25.35 -24.21 26.01
N ASN A 245 -24.28 -23.76 26.66
CA ASN A 245 -23.91 -24.05 28.04
C ASN A 245 -23.53 -22.72 28.72
N THR A 246 -23.86 -22.58 30.00
CA THR A 246 -23.63 -21.41 30.87
C THR A 246 -22.17 -21.18 31.30
N SER A 247 -21.18 -21.85 30.71
CA SER A 247 -19.76 -21.75 31.05
C SER A 247 -19.05 -20.75 30.14
N THR A 248 -17.96 -20.15 30.62
CA THR A 248 -17.13 -19.18 29.87
C THR A 248 -16.84 -19.67 28.45
N PRO A 249 -17.12 -18.84 27.41
CA PRO A 249 -16.84 -19.18 26.02
C PRO A 249 -15.35 -19.52 25.84
N ILE A 250 -15.05 -20.66 25.22
CA ILE A 250 -13.71 -20.94 24.74
C ILE A 250 -13.46 -20.08 23.51
N VAL A 251 -12.34 -19.36 23.51
CA VAL A 251 -11.93 -18.48 22.41
C VAL A 251 -10.71 -19.06 21.71
N CYS A 252 -10.41 -18.55 20.51
CA CYS A 252 -9.29 -19.02 19.70
C CYS A 252 -7.98 -19.06 20.50
N THR A 253 -7.74 -18.05 21.34
CA THR A 253 -6.50 -17.91 22.13
C THR A 253 -6.37 -18.88 23.30
N ASP A 254 -7.44 -19.61 23.66
CA ASP A 254 -7.32 -20.71 24.62
C ASP A 254 -6.55 -21.90 24.04
N CYS A 255 -6.54 -22.04 22.71
CA CYS A 255 -5.82 -23.10 21.99
C CYS A 255 -4.63 -22.56 21.21
N HIS A 256 -4.76 -21.38 20.60
CA HIS A 256 -3.80 -20.80 19.67
C HIS A 256 -2.98 -19.68 20.33
N ASN A 257 -1.66 -19.80 20.28
CA ASN A 257 -0.75 -18.84 20.87
C ASN A 257 -0.49 -17.66 19.94
N THR A 258 -0.88 -16.46 20.36
CA THR A 258 -0.68 -15.21 19.60
C THR A 258 0.79 -14.84 19.41
N ALA A 259 1.72 -15.40 20.19
CA ALA A 259 3.15 -15.24 19.92
C ALA A 259 3.60 -15.87 18.58
N SER A 260 2.80 -16.77 18.02
CA SER A 260 3.04 -17.39 16.70
C SER A 260 2.59 -16.51 15.51
N LEU A 261 2.03 -15.32 15.76
CA LEU A 261 1.50 -14.43 14.72
C LEU A 261 2.57 -13.85 13.77
N ALA A 262 3.86 -13.90 14.14
CA ALA A 262 4.93 -13.32 13.31
C ALA A 262 5.00 -13.94 11.90
N SER A 263 4.75 -15.24 11.76
CA SER A 263 4.71 -15.93 10.45
C SER A 263 3.34 -15.90 9.78
N HIS A 264 2.31 -15.39 10.46
CA HIS A 264 0.93 -15.43 9.98
C HIS A 264 0.72 -14.52 8.75
N PHE A 265 1.48 -13.42 8.65
CA PHE A 265 1.25 -12.38 7.64
C PHE A 265 2.13 -12.48 6.38
N THR A 266 3.01 -13.46 6.30
CA THR A 266 4.00 -13.55 5.22
C THR A 266 3.40 -13.85 3.84
N SER A 267 2.17 -14.36 3.80
CA SER A 267 1.53 -14.87 2.57
C SER A 267 0.10 -14.35 2.35
N LEU A 268 -0.30 -13.24 3.01
CA LEU A 268 -1.66 -12.68 2.96
C LEU A 268 -2.19 -12.36 1.55
N ALA A 269 -1.30 -12.12 0.59
CA ALA A 269 -1.63 -11.86 -0.81
C ALA A 269 -1.82 -13.13 -1.66
N THR A 270 -1.73 -14.32 -1.05
CA THR A 270 -1.77 -15.60 -1.75
C THR A 270 -2.81 -16.55 -1.14
N PRO A 271 -3.34 -17.51 -1.91
CA PRO A 271 -4.17 -18.60 -1.38
C PRO A 271 -3.46 -19.56 -0.41
N ALA A 272 -2.13 -19.51 -0.32
CA ALA A 272 -1.36 -20.43 0.49
C ALA A 272 -1.25 -19.94 1.94
N PHE A 273 -1.22 -20.88 2.89
CA PHE A 273 -0.89 -20.54 4.27
C PHE A 273 0.58 -20.11 4.38
N GLY A 274 0.86 -19.04 5.13
CA GLY A 274 2.23 -18.62 5.45
C GLY A 274 2.94 -19.59 6.39
N ALA A 275 2.18 -20.29 7.23
CA ALA A 275 2.61 -21.39 8.08
C ALA A 275 1.43 -22.34 8.31
N GLU A 276 1.73 -23.61 8.59
CA GLU A 276 0.70 -24.59 8.94
C GLU A 276 -0.10 -24.13 10.17
N PRO A 277 -1.43 -24.01 10.11
CA PRO A 277 -2.25 -23.49 11.22
C PRO A 277 -2.05 -24.26 12.53
N SER A 278 -1.78 -25.57 12.45
CA SER A 278 -1.51 -26.44 13.59
C SER A 278 -0.31 -26.01 14.43
N THR A 279 0.67 -25.32 13.83
CA THR A 279 1.88 -24.86 14.53
C THR A 279 1.61 -23.76 15.55
N THR A 280 0.42 -23.15 15.50
CA THR A 280 0.02 -22.11 16.44
C THR A 280 -0.60 -22.67 17.71
N ILE A 281 -0.84 -23.98 17.80
CA ILE A 281 -1.50 -24.62 18.95
C ILE A 281 -0.52 -24.80 20.10
N GLY A 282 -0.93 -24.38 21.30
CA GLY A 282 -0.17 -24.54 22.54
C GLY A 282 0.82 -23.43 22.84
N GLY A 283 1.47 -23.52 24.01
CA GLY A 283 2.37 -22.50 24.54
C GLY A 283 1.87 -21.88 25.85
N GLY A 284 2.74 -21.13 26.53
CA GLY A 284 2.52 -20.70 27.93
C GLY A 284 1.32 -19.77 28.16
N SER A 285 0.77 -19.16 27.11
CA SER A 285 -0.43 -18.32 27.16
C SER A 285 -1.74 -19.08 26.94
N THR A 286 -1.67 -20.35 26.54
CA THR A 286 -2.83 -21.17 26.15
C THR A 286 -3.27 -22.11 27.29
N LYS A 287 -4.43 -22.76 27.13
CA LYS A 287 -4.90 -23.84 28.02
C LYS A 287 -4.38 -25.22 27.60
N ILE A 288 -3.59 -25.30 26.54
CA ILE A 288 -3.00 -26.54 26.02
C ILE A 288 -1.61 -26.74 26.64
N THR A 289 -1.45 -27.82 27.41
CA THR A 289 -0.21 -28.16 28.11
C THR A 289 0.71 -29.06 27.30
N SER A 290 0.17 -29.81 26.33
CA SER A 290 0.92 -30.63 25.40
C SER A 290 0.15 -30.75 24.08
N TYR A 291 0.86 -30.69 22.96
CA TYR A 291 0.30 -30.83 21.62
C TYR A 291 1.20 -31.70 20.76
N THR A 292 0.59 -32.69 20.10
CA THR A 292 1.21 -33.48 19.05
C THR A 292 0.46 -33.21 17.75
N ALA A 293 1.13 -32.57 16.79
CA ALA A 293 0.53 -32.29 15.50
C ALA A 293 0.21 -33.59 14.74
N TYR A 294 -0.86 -33.56 13.94
CA TYR A 294 -1.06 -34.57 12.92
C TYR A 294 0.11 -34.54 11.94
N THR A 295 0.61 -35.73 11.60
CA THR A 295 1.54 -35.91 10.48
C THR A 295 1.04 -37.10 9.67
N ALA A 296 1.49 -37.23 8.41
CA ALA A 296 1.20 -38.44 7.63
C ALA A 296 1.68 -39.75 8.31
N VAL A 297 2.56 -39.64 9.32
CA VAL A 297 3.12 -40.75 10.10
C VAL A 297 2.36 -40.98 11.43
N VAL A 298 1.66 -39.97 11.95
CA VAL A 298 0.86 -40.04 13.18
C VAL A 298 -0.60 -39.71 12.82
N PRO A 299 -1.44 -40.74 12.56
CA PRO A 299 -2.73 -40.58 11.89
C PRO A 299 -3.84 -39.91 12.74
N SER A 300 -3.50 -39.40 13.92
CA SER A 300 -4.36 -38.52 14.71
C SER A 300 -3.50 -37.55 15.50
N GLY A 301 -3.67 -36.25 15.28
CA GLY A 301 -3.10 -35.25 16.20
C GLY A 301 -3.70 -35.44 17.59
N SER A 302 -2.99 -35.02 18.64
CA SER A 302 -3.48 -35.10 20.02
C SER A 302 -3.14 -33.85 20.82
N CYS A 303 -3.97 -33.52 21.81
CA CYS A 303 -3.68 -32.45 22.75
C CYS A 303 -4.04 -32.84 24.18
N THR A 304 -3.32 -32.24 25.14
CA THR A 304 -3.65 -32.24 26.56
C THR A 304 -4.02 -30.82 26.96
N SER A 305 -5.17 -30.64 27.62
CA SER A 305 -5.63 -29.33 28.07
C SER A 305 -5.99 -29.32 29.55
N THR A 306 -5.91 -28.14 30.17
CA THR A 306 -6.41 -27.96 31.55
C THR A 306 -7.93 -28.14 31.63
N CYS A 307 -8.66 -27.90 30.52
CA CYS A 307 -10.12 -27.94 30.46
C CYS A 307 -10.70 -29.36 30.56
N HIS A 308 -9.95 -30.39 30.17
CA HIS A 308 -10.39 -31.79 30.20
C HIS A 308 -9.72 -32.63 31.31
N ALA A 309 -8.87 -32.01 32.13
CA ALA A 309 -8.10 -32.68 33.17
C ALA A 309 -9.00 -33.37 34.23
N ALA A 310 -10.10 -32.72 34.62
CA ALA A 310 -11.01 -33.24 35.65
C ALA A 310 -11.81 -34.48 35.21
N ASN A 311 -11.96 -34.71 33.90
CA ASN A 311 -12.82 -35.76 33.37
C ASN A 311 -12.04 -37.01 32.94
N GLY A 312 -10.73 -37.08 33.22
CA GLY A 312 -9.86 -38.18 32.79
C GLY A 312 -9.69 -38.32 31.28
N ASN A 313 -10.15 -37.32 30.51
CA ASN A 313 -10.26 -37.39 29.05
C ASN A 313 -9.04 -36.80 28.33
N ASN A 314 -7.90 -36.71 29.00
CA ASN A 314 -6.63 -36.33 28.40
C ASN A 314 -5.77 -37.58 28.12
N PRO A 315 -5.06 -37.65 26.98
CA PRO A 315 -5.09 -36.72 25.85
C PRO A 315 -6.33 -36.91 24.95
N ARG A 316 -6.74 -35.84 24.25
CA ARG A 316 -7.80 -35.88 23.24
C ARG A 316 -7.19 -36.02 21.86
N ASN A 317 -7.63 -37.02 21.11
CA ASN A 317 -7.26 -37.20 19.72
C ASN A 317 -8.23 -36.47 18.78
N TRP A 318 -7.70 -35.99 17.67
CA TRP A 318 -8.40 -35.26 16.63
C TRP A 318 -8.39 -36.21 15.42
N ILE A 319 -9.56 -36.72 15.03
CA ILE A 319 -9.68 -37.59 13.87
C ILE A 319 -9.95 -36.70 12.65
N ASN A 320 -9.02 -36.68 11.70
CA ASN A 320 -9.33 -36.27 10.32
C ASN A 320 -9.84 -37.53 9.62
N ASN A 321 -11.15 -37.74 9.62
CA ASN A 321 -11.78 -38.62 8.64
C ASN A 321 -12.12 -37.77 7.42
#